data_AF-H6SLY5-F1
#
_entry.id   AF-H6SLY5-F1
#
_cell.length_a   1.000
_cell.length_b   1.000
_cell.length_c   1.000
_cell.angle_alpha   90.00
_cell.angle_beta   90.00
_cell.angle_gamma   90.00
#
_symmetry.space_group_name_H-M   'P 1'
#
loop_
_entity.id
_entity.type
_entity.pdbx_description
1 polymer ?
#
loop_
_entity_poly.entity_id
_entity_poly.type
_entity_poly.pdbx_seq_one_letter_code
_entity_poly.pdbx_strand_id
1 'polypeptide(L)'
;MSSGALQSLSVLKKIILPVLITILLFCGGLAVAYRSLIVIEEKASKVINEDAKRSLLALGFMSEINNASIAALSTLLVSKDKEALDRVVARYGESISLLQKNLDAGSAAATTPERKAIVDDLRAKLRDYDQASRDAIATVQADNIPAAREIWAKKVRPVRLALAENTEQRIRVNQTLMEQNTTEMEALVHQTVLWGVILGAGLGIGSLVFCYLVVSRLVTTPLSRLTHTVERLANGDVTVDRPRGYTRRRNRPDRPRP
;
A
#
# COMPACT_ATOMS: atom_id res chain seq x y z
N MET A 1 42.63 14.67 -11.66
CA MET A 1 43.24 13.69 -10.74
C MET A 1 42.35 12.44 -10.72
N SER A 2 42.50 11.46 -11.62
CA SER A 2 42.82 10.07 -11.21
C SER A 2 43.12 9.14 -12.41
N SER A 3 43.57 9.65 -13.55
CA SER A 3 43.80 8.84 -14.76
C SER A 3 44.95 7.81 -14.64
N GLY A 4 45.83 7.95 -13.64
CA GLY A 4 46.93 7.01 -13.40
C GLY A 4 46.53 5.73 -12.65
N ALA A 5 45.50 5.77 -11.79
CA ALA A 5 45.11 4.62 -10.98
C ALA A 5 44.45 3.50 -11.82
N LEU A 6 43.82 3.86 -12.95
CA LEU A 6 43.14 2.92 -13.84
C LEU A 6 44.09 2.20 -14.81
N GLN A 7 45.32 2.70 -15.02
CA GLN A 7 46.22 2.16 -16.04
C GLN A 7 47.01 0.93 -15.56
N SER A 8 47.26 0.79 -14.26
CA SER A 8 48.01 -0.33 -13.65
C SER A 8 47.20 -1.61 -13.42
N LEU A 9 45.89 -1.56 -13.65
CA LEU A 9 45.01 -2.72 -13.49
C LEU A 9 45.15 -3.69 -14.68
N SER A 10 45.15 -5.00 -14.40
CA SER A 10 45.14 -6.03 -15.43
C SER A 10 43.93 -5.84 -16.36
N VAL A 11 44.07 -6.21 -17.63
CA VAL A 11 43.01 -6.07 -18.66
C VAL A 11 41.67 -6.63 -18.18
N LEU A 12 41.70 -7.71 -17.40
CA LEU A 12 40.54 -8.33 -16.78
C LEU A 12 39.80 -7.38 -15.80
N LYS A 13 40.53 -6.68 -14.93
CA LYS A 13 39.92 -5.73 -13.97
C LYS A 13 39.34 -4.49 -14.66
N LYS A 14 39.87 -4.10 -15.82
CA LYS A 14 39.36 -3.00 -16.65
C LYS A 14 38.00 -3.30 -17.29
N ILE A 15 37.70 -4.58 -17.54
CA ILE A 15 36.42 -5.06 -18.08
C ILE A 15 35.41 -5.35 -16.96
N ILE A 16 35.87 -5.92 -15.84
CA ILE A 16 34.99 -6.28 -14.71
C ILE A 16 34.42 -5.05 -14.01
N LEU A 17 35.23 -3.99 -13.82
CA LEU A 17 34.82 -2.79 -13.09
C LEU A 17 33.52 -2.13 -13.62
N PRO A 18 33.38 -1.84 -14.93
CA PRO A 18 32.15 -1.23 -15.45
C PRO A 18 30.93 -2.15 -15.35
N VAL A 19 31.11 -3.46 -15.52
CA VAL A 19 30.02 -4.45 -15.37
C VAL A 19 29.52 -4.46 -13.91
N LEU A 20 30.44 -4.43 -12.95
CA LEU A 20 30.12 -4.42 -11.52
C LEU A 20 29.35 -3.16 -11.11
N ILE A 21 29.76 -1.99 -11.62
CA ILE A 21 29.04 -0.72 -11.40
C ILE A 21 27.62 -0.79 -11.99
N THR A 22 27.48 -1.35 -13.18
CA THR A 22 26.17 -1.49 -13.84
C THR A 22 25.24 -2.40 -13.03
N ILE A 23 25.75 -3.54 -12.57
CA ILE A 23 25.02 -4.47 -11.70
C ILE A 23 24.58 -3.75 -10.40
N LEU A 24 25.49 -2.99 -9.78
CA LEU A 24 25.18 -2.25 -8.55
C LEU A 24 24.06 -1.22 -8.75
N LEU A 25 24.05 -0.53 -9.90
CA LEU A 25 22.99 0.40 -10.26
C LEU A 25 21.64 -0.30 -10.46
N PHE A 26 21.63 -1.45 -11.14
CA PHE A 26 20.43 -2.28 -11.28
C PHE A 26 19.91 -2.77 -9.93
N CYS A 27 20.80 -3.26 -9.05
CA CYS A 27 20.44 -3.66 -7.69
C CYS A 27 19.85 -2.50 -6.88
N GLY A 28 20.40 -1.29 -7.00
CA GLY A 28 19.86 -0.09 -6.36
C GLY A 28 18.45 0.26 -6.84
N GLY A 29 18.21 0.21 -8.16
CA GLY A 29 16.88 0.44 -8.73
C GLY A 29 15.85 -0.61 -8.28
N LEU A 30 16.23 -1.88 -8.27
CA LEU A 30 15.40 -2.98 -7.76
C LEU A 30 15.07 -2.80 -6.28
N ALA A 31 16.02 -2.36 -5.45
CA ALA A 31 15.78 -2.12 -4.03
C ALA A 31 14.77 -0.99 -3.78
N VAL A 32 14.80 0.08 -4.58
CA VAL A 32 13.80 1.16 -4.51
C VAL A 32 12.42 0.65 -4.94
N ALA A 33 12.33 -0.07 -6.06
CA ALA A 33 11.08 -0.65 -6.54
C ALA A 33 10.47 -1.62 -5.51
N TYR A 34 11.30 -2.46 -4.90
CA TYR A 34 10.88 -3.40 -3.85
C TYR A 34 10.34 -2.68 -2.60
N ARG A 35 11.03 -1.62 -2.14
CA ARG A 35 10.55 -0.80 -1.01
C ARG A 35 9.21 -0.14 -1.31
N SER A 36 9.03 0.39 -2.52
CA SER A 36 7.75 1.00 -2.89
C SER A 36 6.61 -0.01 -2.92
N LEU A 37 6.85 -1.24 -3.40
CA LEU A 37 5.84 -2.31 -3.36
C LEU A 37 5.41 -2.65 -1.93
N ILE A 38 6.35 -2.73 -0.99
CA ILE A 38 6.03 -2.98 0.43
C ILE A 38 5.14 -1.86 1.01
N VAL A 39 5.45 -0.60 0.72
CA VAL A 39 4.66 0.54 1.22
C VAL A 39 3.25 0.54 0.60
N ILE A 40 3.13 0.20 -0.68
CA ILE A 40 1.82 0.06 -1.35
C ILE A 40 1.03 -1.09 -0.73
N GLU A 41 1.66 -2.24 -0.47
CA GLU A 41 1.05 -3.39 0.17
C GLU A 41 0.53 -3.06 1.58
N GLU A 42 1.34 -2.37 2.39
CA GLU A 42 0.95 -1.96 3.75
C GLU A 42 -0.25 -1.01 3.74
N LYS A 43 -0.24 0.01 2.87
CA LYS A 43 -1.38 0.93 2.71
C LYS A 43 -2.61 0.23 2.16
N ALA A 44 -2.47 -0.63 1.15
CA ALA A 44 -3.57 -1.41 0.58
C ALA A 44 -4.21 -2.32 1.63
N SER A 45 -3.37 -3.00 2.42
CA SER A 45 -3.81 -3.84 3.53
C SER A 45 -4.59 -3.03 4.55
N LYS A 46 -4.13 -1.82 4.91
CA LYS A 46 -4.85 -0.93 5.83
C LYS A 46 -6.22 -0.52 5.30
N VAL A 47 -6.31 -0.08 4.05
CA VAL A 47 -7.58 0.31 3.41
C VAL A 47 -8.57 -0.85 3.38
N ILE A 48 -8.12 -2.04 2.96
CA ILE A 48 -8.97 -3.22 2.82
C ILE A 48 -9.36 -3.80 4.19
N ASN A 49 -8.38 -4.04 5.06
CA ASN A 49 -8.61 -4.80 6.30
C ASN A 49 -9.19 -3.93 7.42
N GLU A 50 -8.92 -2.63 7.43
CA GLU A 50 -9.42 -1.74 8.46
C GLU A 50 -10.58 -0.86 7.98
N ASP A 51 -10.38 -0.06 6.95
CA ASP A 51 -11.34 1.00 6.60
C ASP A 51 -12.59 0.45 5.88
N ALA A 52 -12.41 -0.50 4.96
CA ALA A 52 -13.54 -1.19 4.34
C ALA A 52 -14.32 -2.04 5.36
N LYS A 53 -13.62 -2.75 6.25
CA LYS A 53 -14.28 -3.53 7.33
C LYS A 53 -15.08 -2.64 8.27
N ARG A 54 -14.54 -1.48 8.66
CA ARG A 54 -15.26 -0.48 9.49
C ARG A 54 -16.48 0.08 8.77
N SER A 55 -16.36 0.39 7.48
CA SER A 55 -17.49 0.84 6.66
C SER A 55 -18.58 -0.20 6.57
N LEU A 56 -18.22 -1.47 6.33
CA LEU A 56 -19.17 -2.58 6.30
C LEU A 56 -19.87 -2.80 7.65
N LEU A 57 -19.15 -2.71 8.76
CA LEU A 57 -19.75 -2.78 10.09
C LEU A 57 -20.75 -1.64 10.34
N ALA A 58 -20.41 -0.41 9.95
CA ALA A 58 -21.29 0.75 10.10
C ALA A 58 -22.54 0.65 9.21
N LEU A 59 -22.39 0.18 7.96
CA LEU A 59 -23.50 -0.08 7.05
C LEU A 59 -24.41 -1.20 7.57
N GLY A 60 -23.82 -2.30 8.06
CA GLY A 60 -24.56 -3.39 8.69
C GLY A 60 -25.33 -2.91 9.93
N PHE A 61 -24.71 -2.06 10.75
CA PHE A 61 -25.37 -1.43 11.89
C PHE A 61 -26.56 -0.55 11.47
N MET A 62 -26.39 0.29 10.45
CA MET A 62 -27.48 1.11 9.91
C MET A 62 -28.63 0.26 9.32
N SER A 63 -28.30 -0.82 8.62
CA SER A 63 -29.27 -1.79 8.11
C SER A 63 -30.09 -2.40 9.24
N GLU A 64 -29.43 -2.84 10.31
CA GLU A 64 -30.13 -3.44 11.45
C GLU A 64 -30.94 -2.43 12.28
N ILE A 65 -30.53 -1.15 12.35
CA ILE A 65 -31.37 -0.07 12.93
C ILE A 65 -32.69 0.03 12.15
N ASN A 66 -32.62 -0.03 10.81
CA ASN A 66 -33.80 0.04 9.97
C ASN A 66 -34.68 -1.21 10.12
N ASN A 67 -34.08 -2.41 10.15
CA ASN A 67 -34.82 -3.66 10.40
C ASN A 67 -35.54 -3.64 11.75
N ALA A 68 -34.84 -3.24 12.83
CA ALA A 68 -35.42 -3.09 14.16
C ALA A 68 -36.57 -2.05 14.15
N SER A 69 -36.37 -0.91 13.49
CA SER A 69 -37.39 0.14 13.41
C SER A 69 -38.63 -0.31 12.66
N ILE A 70 -38.46 -1.03 11.55
CA ILE A 70 -39.56 -1.60 10.78
C ILE A 70 -40.32 -2.61 11.64
N ALA A 71 -39.62 -3.58 12.24
CA ALA A 71 -40.25 -4.58 13.10
C ALA A 71 -41.02 -3.91 14.24
N ALA A 72 -40.40 -2.99 14.96
CA ALA A 72 -41.04 -2.34 16.09
C ALA A 72 -42.27 -1.50 15.67
N LEU A 73 -42.23 -0.79 14.54
CA LEU A 73 -43.41 -0.09 14.01
C LEU A 73 -44.49 -1.04 13.49
N SER A 74 -44.11 -2.19 12.91
CA SER A 74 -45.05 -3.20 12.42
C SER A 74 -45.95 -3.74 13.54
N THR A 75 -45.52 -3.67 14.81
CA THR A 75 -46.38 -4.04 15.96
C THR A 75 -47.70 -3.27 15.99
N LEU A 76 -47.72 -2.00 15.54
CA LEU A 76 -48.95 -1.20 15.44
C LEU A 76 -49.92 -1.70 14.37
N LEU A 77 -49.41 -2.40 13.34
CA LEU A 77 -50.20 -2.89 12.21
C LEU A 77 -50.82 -4.25 12.49
N VAL A 78 -50.08 -5.11 13.21
CA VAL A 78 -50.49 -6.49 13.50
C VAL A 78 -51.04 -6.63 14.93
N SER A 79 -51.37 -5.53 15.60
CA SER A 79 -51.70 -5.53 17.03
C SER A 79 -52.91 -6.40 17.41
N LYS A 80 -53.78 -6.72 16.45
CA LYS A 80 -54.97 -7.57 16.65
C LYS A 80 -54.72 -9.06 16.42
N ASP A 81 -53.59 -9.41 15.79
CA ASP A 81 -53.16 -10.79 15.58
C ASP A 81 -52.01 -11.10 16.53
N LYS A 82 -52.29 -11.88 17.58
CA LYS A 82 -51.32 -12.19 18.63
C LYS A 82 -50.11 -12.94 18.09
N GLU A 83 -50.31 -13.91 17.19
CA GLU A 83 -49.20 -14.67 16.63
C GLU A 83 -48.33 -13.79 15.74
N ALA A 84 -48.93 -12.95 14.92
CA ALA A 84 -48.19 -11.98 14.11
C ALA A 84 -47.44 -10.96 14.97
N LEU A 85 -48.05 -10.48 16.05
CA LEU A 85 -47.41 -9.58 17.00
C LEU A 85 -46.18 -10.23 17.65
N ASP A 86 -46.32 -11.45 18.16
CA ASP A 86 -45.21 -12.16 18.82
C ASP A 86 -44.05 -12.42 17.85
N ARG A 87 -44.34 -12.78 16.58
CA ARG A 87 -43.31 -12.92 15.53
C ARG A 87 -42.55 -11.61 15.26
N VAL A 88 -43.28 -10.50 15.18
CA VAL A 88 -42.68 -9.19 14.92
C VAL A 88 -41.84 -8.70 16.10
N VAL A 89 -42.28 -8.95 17.34
CA VAL A 89 -41.52 -8.66 18.56
C VAL A 89 -40.24 -9.51 18.64
N ALA A 90 -40.31 -10.79 18.27
CA ALA A 90 -39.13 -11.65 18.18
C ALA A 90 -38.11 -11.10 17.17
N ARG A 91 -38.56 -10.74 15.96
CA ARG A 91 -37.71 -10.13 14.93
C ARG A 91 -37.05 -8.83 15.40
N TYR A 92 -37.78 -8.01 16.15
CA TYR A 92 -37.20 -6.82 16.78
C TYR A 92 -36.05 -7.18 17.73
N GLY A 93 -36.27 -8.15 18.62
CA GLY A 93 -35.25 -8.64 19.55
C GLY A 93 -34.02 -9.22 18.87
N GLU A 94 -34.19 -9.92 17.75
CA GLU A 94 -33.11 -10.42 16.90
C GLU A 94 -32.26 -9.27 16.33
N SER A 95 -32.89 -8.24 15.72
CA SER A 95 -32.15 -7.09 15.20
C SER A 95 -31.42 -6.32 16.30
N ILE A 96 -32.02 -6.14 17.50
CA ILE A 96 -31.30 -5.53 18.64
C ILE A 96 -30.08 -6.35 19.05
N SER A 97 -30.20 -7.68 19.06
CA SER A 97 -29.09 -8.58 19.38
C SER A 97 -27.97 -8.48 18.34
N LEU A 98 -28.31 -8.36 17.05
CA LEU A 98 -27.33 -8.13 15.98
C LEU A 98 -26.65 -6.77 16.10
N LEU A 99 -27.39 -5.71 16.44
CA LEU A 99 -26.82 -4.39 16.70
C LEU A 99 -25.80 -4.44 17.86
N GLN A 100 -26.12 -5.12 18.94
CA GLN A 100 -25.20 -5.30 20.07
C GLN A 100 -23.93 -6.05 19.64
N LYS A 101 -24.06 -7.17 18.91
CA LYS A 101 -22.91 -7.91 18.36
C LYS A 101 -22.03 -7.04 17.47
N ASN A 102 -22.62 -6.19 16.64
CA ASN A 102 -21.86 -5.25 15.79
C ASN A 102 -21.09 -4.23 16.62
N LEU A 103 -21.68 -3.71 17.71
CA LEU A 103 -20.97 -2.81 18.63
C LEU A 103 -19.83 -3.51 19.35
N ASP A 104 -20.01 -4.77 19.75
CA ASP A 104 -18.96 -5.53 20.42
C ASP A 104 -17.79 -5.85 19.47
N ALA A 105 -18.10 -6.20 18.22
CA ALA A 105 -17.10 -6.34 17.17
C ALA A 105 -16.35 -5.01 16.91
N GLY A 106 -17.09 -3.88 16.89
CA GLY A 106 -16.51 -2.55 16.79
C GLY A 106 -15.62 -2.17 17.98
N SER A 107 -16.05 -2.53 19.19
CA SER A 107 -15.30 -2.31 20.43
C SER A 107 -13.98 -3.08 20.45
N ALA A 108 -14.01 -4.35 20.04
CA ALA A 108 -12.81 -5.18 19.93
C ALA A 108 -11.80 -4.62 18.91
N ALA A 109 -12.28 -3.97 17.85
CA ALA A 109 -11.44 -3.30 16.85
C ALA A 109 -10.99 -1.88 17.26
N ALA A 110 -11.53 -1.31 18.34
CA ALA A 110 -11.24 0.05 18.79
C ALA A 110 -9.96 0.10 19.65
N THR A 111 -8.82 0.37 19.03
CA THR A 111 -7.51 0.46 19.71
C THR A 111 -7.23 1.81 20.35
N THR A 112 -7.92 2.89 19.94
CA THR A 112 -7.69 4.25 20.45
C THR A 112 -8.79 4.69 21.45
N PRO A 113 -8.49 5.58 22.42
CA PRO A 113 -9.48 6.11 23.35
C PRO A 113 -10.66 6.78 22.66
N GLU A 114 -10.39 7.54 21.60
CA GLU A 114 -11.41 8.22 20.79
C GLU A 114 -12.37 7.20 20.14
N ARG A 115 -11.85 6.10 19.60
CA ARG A 115 -12.69 5.06 18.98
C ARG A 115 -13.53 4.32 20.01
N LYS A 116 -12.99 4.08 21.20
CA LYS A 116 -13.76 3.47 22.30
C LYS A 116 -14.92 4.39 22.72
N ALA A 117 -14.65 5.68 22.88
CA ALA A 117 -15.67 6.66 23.21
C ALA A 117 -16.81 6.70 22.17
N ILE A 118 -16.49 6.57 20.88
CA ILE A 118 -17.50 6.50 19.81
C ILE A 118 -18.39 5.25 19.96
N VAL A 119 -17.79 4.08 20.21
CA VAL A 119 -18.56 2.84 20.38
C VAL A 119 -19.44 2.91 21.63
N ASP A 120 -18.94 3.53 22.70
CA ASP A 120 -19.69 3.72 23.95
C ASP A 120 -20.86 4.69 23.78
N ASP A 121 -20.69 5.78 23.01
CA ASP A 121 -21.78 6.71 22.66
C ASP A 121 -22.86 6.00 21.82
N LEU A 122 -22.47 5.22 20.80
CA LEU A 122 -23.42 4.40 20.02
C LEU A 122 -24.14 3.37 20.88
N ARG A 123 -23.45 2.74 21.84
CA ARG A 123 -24.03 1.79 22.79
C ARG A 123 -25.04 2.47 23.71
N ALA A 124 -24.75 3.68 24.19
CA ALA A 124 -25.70 4.46 24.98
C ALA A 124 -26.96 4.79 24.17
N LYS A 125 -26.81 5.31 22.94
CA LYS A 125 -27.94 5.62 22.05
C LYS A 125 -28.76 4.40 21.67
N LEU A 126 -28.12 3.25 21.43
CA LEU A 126 -28.81 1.99 21.18
C LEU A 126 -29.67 1.56 22.37
N ARG A 127 -29.17 1.74 23.60
CA ARG A 127 -29.90 1.43 24.83
C ARG A 127 -31.13 2.32 24.99
N ASP A 128 -30.98 3.63 24.73
CA ASP A 128 -32.09 4.58 24.79
C ASP A 128 -33.17 4.25 23.76
N TYR A 129 -32.73 3.89 22.53
CA TYR A 129 -33.61 3.41 21.48
C TYR A 129 -34.33 2.10 21.84
N ASP A 130 -33.61 1.11 22.38
CA ASP A 130 -34.18 -0.18 22.79
C ASP A 130 -35.22 0.01 23.89
N GLN A 131 -34.88 0.78 24.93
CA GLN A 131 -35.80 1.06 26.03
C GLN A 131 -37.08 1.75 25.53
N ALA A 132 -36.96 2.85 24.78
CA ALA A 132 -38.12 3.58 24.30
C ALA A 132 -39.01 2.72 23.37
N SER A 133 -38.39 1.90 22.53
CA SER A 133 -39.11 1.00 21.62
C SER A 133 -39.82 -0.11 22.40
N ARG A 134 -39.19 -0.70 23.42
CA ARG A 134 -39.82 -1.70 24.28
C ARG A 134 -41.01 -1.15 25.05
N ASP A 135 -40.92 0.08 25.55
CA ASP A 135 -42.04 0.76 26.20
C ASP A 135 -43.24 0.90 25.22
N ALA A 136 -42.96 1.28 23.97
CA ALA A 136 -43.98 1.40 22.94
C ALA A 136 -44.60 0.04 22.58
N ILE A 137 -43.78 -1.00 22.39
CA ILE A 137 -44.21 -2.37 22.10
C ILE A 137 -45.05 -2.93 23.24
N ALA A 138 -44.64 -2.75 24.50
CA ALA A 138 -45.41 -3.19 25.67
C ALA A 138 -46.78 -2.50 25.72
N THR A 139 -46.85 -1.22 25.34
CA THR A 139 -48.12 -0.48 25.24
C THR A 139 -49.03 -1.00 24.13
N VAL A 140 -48.46 -1.48 23.01
CA VAL A 140 -49.21 -2.20 21.96
C VAL A 140 -49.73 -3.54 22.49
N GLN A 141 -48.90 -4.30 23.20
CA GLN A 141 -49.29 -5.59 23.78
C GLN A 141 -50.40 -5.46 24.84
N ALA A 142 -50.50 -4.29 25.49
CA ALA A 142 -51.60 -3.92 26.38
C ALA A 142 -52.85 -3.40 25.65
N ASP A 143 -52.92 -3.54 24.31
CA ASP A 143 -53.98 -3.07 23.41
C ASP A 143 -54.25 -1.55 23.44
N ASN A 144 -53.29 -0.74 23.91
CA ASN A 144 -53.42 0.71 23.97
C ASN A 144 -52.71 1.40 22.79
N ILE A 145 -53.25 1.21 21.58
CA ILE A 145 -52.66 1.72 20.34
C ILE A 145 -52.51 3.26 20.31
N PRO A 146 -53.47 4.08 20.79
CA PRO A 146 -53.30 5.53 20.82
C PRO A 146 -52.09 5.98 21.66
N ALA A 147 -51.91 5.40 22.86
CA ALA A 147 -50.77 5.71 23.71
C ALA A 147 -49.46 5.21 23.10
N ALA A 148 -49.45 4.02 22.50
CA ALA A 148 -48.27 3.50 21.81
C ALA A 148 -47.82 4.43 20.68
N ARG A 149 -48.75 4.95 19.86
CA ARG A 149 -48.44 5.92 18.79
C ARG A 149 -47.81 7.20 19.33
N GLU A 150 -48.29 7.69 20.47
CA GLU A 150 -47.72 8.86 21.13
C GLU A 150 -46.28 8.60 21.60
N ILE A 151 -46.02 7.43 22.21
CA ILE A 151 -44.67 7.01 22.60
C ILE A 151 -43.76 6.93 21.37
N TRP A 152 -44.22 6.33 20.28
CA TRP A 152 -43.48 6.29 19.00
C TRP A 152 -43.08 7.68 18.51
N ALA A 153 -44.03 8.61 18.48
CA ALA A 153 -43.81 9.96 17.96
C ALA A 153 -42.89 10.80 18.87
N LYS A 154 -43.12 10.75 20.19
CA LYS A 154 -42.47 11.65 21.16
C LYS A 154 -41.19 11.10 21.77
N LYS A 155 -41.07 9.77 21.92
CA LYS A 155 -39.92 9.13 22.57
C LYS A 155 -39.06 8.35 21.60
N VAL A 156 -39.65 7.44 20.83
CA VAL A 156 -38.85 6.52 20.00
C VAL A 156 -38.24 7.20 18.78
N ARG A 157 -39.03 8.03 18.07
CA ARG A 157 -38.54 8.72 16.86
C ARG A 157 -37.31 9.61 17.13
N PRO A 158 -37.27 10.46 18.18
CA PRO A 158 -36.08 11.26 18.47
C PRO A 158 -34.82 10.42 18.75
N VAL A 159 -34.91 9.39 19.59
CA VAL A 159 -33.73 8.56 19.93
C VAL A 159 -33.26 7.72 18.73
N ARG A 160 -34.19 7.25 17.88
CA ARG A 160 -33.87 6.58 16.62
C ARG A 160 -33.13 7.52 15.66
N LEU A 161 -33.61 8.76 15.51
CA LEU A 161 -32.95 9.77 14.66
C LEU A 161 -31.54 10.07 15.17
N ALA A 162 -31.38 10.29 16.47
CA ALA A 162 -30.06 10.52 17.07
C ALA A 162 -29.09 9.34 16.85
N LEU A 163 -29.58 8.10 16.97
CA LEU A 163 -28.79 6.90 16.69
C LEU A 163 -28.41 6.79 15.20
N ALA A 164 -29.37 7.05 14.31
CA ALA A 164 -29.17 7.00 12.86
C ALA A 164 -28.19 8.09 12.37
N GLU A 165 -28.35 9.33 12.82
CA GLU A 165 -27.48 10.46 12.47
C GLU A 165 -26.03 10.22 12.92
N ASN A 166 -25.85 9.69 14.13
CA ASN A 166 -24.52 9.35 14.63
C ASN A 166 -23.88 8.25 13.76
N THR A 167 -24.64 7.20 13.44
CA THR A 167 -24.18 6.11 12.56
C THR A 167 -23.82 6.62 11.17
N GLU A 168 -24.67 7.47 10.58
CA GLU A 168 -24.45 8.04 9.25
C GLU A 168 -23.23 8.97 9.22
N GLN A 169 -23.02 9.77 10.26
CA GLN A 169 -21.79 10.56 10.41
C GLN A 169 -20.55 9.65 10.39
N ARG A 170 -20.61 8.47 11.03
CA ARG A 170 -19.50 7.51 11.01
C ARG A 170 -19.29 6.89 9.63
N ILE A 171 -20.38 6.55 8.93
CA ILE A 171 -20.30 6.06 7.55
C ILE A 171 -19.58 7.08 6.67
N ARG A 172 -19.99 8.36 6.74
CA ARG A 172 -19.35 9.45 5.98
C ARG A 172 -17.87 9.60 6.30
N VAL A 173 -17.50 9.63 7.59
CA VAL A 173 -16.10 9.75 8.00
C VAL A 173 -15.27 8.57 7.47
N ASN A 174 -15.78 7.34 7.58
CA ASN A 174 -15.07 6.17 7.08
C ASN A 174 -14.91 6.19 5.56
N GLN A 175 -15.94 6.62 4.83
CA GLN A 175 -15.89 6.78 3.36
C GLN A 175 -14.87 7.83 2.96
N THR A 176 -14.87 9.01 3.59
CA THR A 176 -13.89 10.06 3.31
C THR A 176 -12.45 9.60 3.59
N LEU A 177 -12.21 8.89 4.70
CA LEU A 177 -10.89 8.33 5.01
C LEU A 177 -10.46 7.28 3.97
N MET A 178 -11.40 6.44 3.50
CA MET A 178 -11.13 5.43 2.48
C MET A 178 -10.78 6.08 1.13
N GLU A 179 -11.52 7.12 0.72
CA GLU A 179 -11.23 7.91 -0.47
C GLU A 179 -9.86 8.58 -0.39
N GLN A 180 -9.56 9.26 0.73
CA GLN A 180 -8.25 9.90 0.96
C GLN A 180 -7.11 8.88 0.87
N ASN A 181 -7.24 7.74 1.55
CA ASN A 181 -6.20 6.70 1.53
C ASN A 181 -6.03 6.10 0.13
N THR A 182 -7.11 5.96 -0.64
CA THR A 182 -7.07 5.48 -2.03
C THR A 182 -6.35 6.48 -2.93
N THR A 183 -6.68 7.78 -2.84
CA THR A 183 -6.01 8.84 -3.60
C THR A 183 -4.52 8.95 -3.25
N GLU A 184 -4.17 8.83 -1.97
CA GLU A 184 -2.75 8.79 -1.55
C GLU A 184 -2.01 7.57 -2.12
N MET A 185 -2.66 6.41 -2.16
CA MET A 185 -2.08 5.21 -2.77
C MET A 185 -1.87 5.38 -4.27
N GLU A 186 -2.83 5.93 -5.00
CA GLU A 186 -2.71 6.22 -6.44
C GLU A 186 -1.55 7.19 -6.71
N ALA A 187 -1.43 8.25 -5.91
CA ALA A 187 -0.32 9.19 -6.01
C ALA A 187 1.04 8.52 -5.78
N LEU A 188 1.14 7.64 -4.78
CA LEU A 188 2.36 6.87 -4.50
C LEU A 188 2.70 5.89 -5.63
N VAL A 189 1.69 5.24 -6.22
CA VAL A 189 1.87 4.36 -7.38
C VAL A 189 2.37 5.16 -8.58
N HIS A 190 1.73 6.28 -8.92
CA HIS A 190 2.16 7.15 -10.01
C HIS A 190 3.59 7.67 -9.81
N GLN A 191 3.92 8.12 -8.60
CA GLN A 191 5.27 8.57 -8.27
C GLN A 191 6.28 7.43 -8.41
N THR A 192 5.95 6.23 -7.92
CA THR A 192 6.82 5.03 -8.04
C THR A 192 7.03 4.63 -9.49
N VAL A 193 5.98 4.61 -10.31
CA VAL A 193 6.06 4.29 -11.74
C VAL A 193 6.91 5.32 -12.47
N LEU A 194 6.68 6.62 -12.23
CA LEU A 194 7.43 7.70 -12.87
C LEU A 194 8.92 7.64 -12.51
N TRP A 195 9.25 7.49 -11.22
CA TRP A 195 10.64 7.32 -10.79
C TRP A 195 11.25 6.01 -11.31
N GLY A 196 10.47 4.92 -11.35
CA GLY A 196 10.90 3.64 -11.91
C GLY A 196 11.22 3.72 -13.40
N VAL A 197 10.42 4.45 -14.18
CA VAL A 197 10.66 4.69 -15.61
C VAL A 197 11.88 5.60 -15.80
N ILE A 198 11.99 6.70 -15.05
CA ILE A 198 13.13 7.62 -15.16
C ILE A 198 14.44 6.93 -14.76
N LEU A 199 14.46 6.22 -13.63
CA LEU A 199 15.64 5.48 -13.17
C LEU A 199 15.94 4.31 -14.11
N GLY A 200 14.93 3.55 -14.55
CA GLY A 200 15.11 2.42 -15.47
C GLY A 200 15.67 2.86 -16.82
N ALA A 201 15.06 3.88 -17.45
CA ALA A 201 15.52 4.42 -18.73
C ALA A 201 16.88 5.12 -18.59
N GLY A 202 17.07 5.92 -17.53
CA GLY A 202 18.31 6.63 -17.27
C GLY A 202 19.49 5.70 -16.99
N LEU A 203 19.30 4.67 -16.15
CA LEU A 203 20.32 3.66 -15.87
C LEU A 203 20.57 2.77 -17.09
N GLY A 204 19.54 2.42 -17.85
CA GLY A 204 19.67 1.65 -19.09
C GLY A 204 20.51 2.39 -20.13
N ILE A 205 20.12 3.61 -20.50
CA ILE A 205 20.85 4.43 -21.49
C ILE A 205 22.24 4.78 -20.96
N GLY A 206 22.34 5.19 -19.69
CA GLY A 206 23.61 5.53 -19.05
C GLY A 206 24.59 4.38 -19.02
N SER A 207 24.12 3.16 -18.72
CA SER A 207 24.98 1.96 -18.73
C SER A 207 25.46 1.60 -20.14
N LEU A 208 24.61 1.71 -21.16
CA LEU A 208 24.99 1.47 -22.56
C LEU A 208 26.05 2.49 -23.02
N VAL A 209 25.85 3.77 -22.75
CA VAL A 209 26.81 4.84 -23.08
C VAL A 209 28.13 4.62 -22.33
N PHE A 210 28.06 4.28 -21.04
CA PHE A 210 29.25 4.03 -20.23
C PHE A 210 30.03 2.81 -20.73
N CYS A 211 29.35 1.70 -21.04
CA CYS A 211 29.97 0.52 -21.65
C CYS A 211 30.62 0.85 -22.99
N TYR A 212 29.92 1.59 -23.86
CA TYR A 212 30.46 2.03 -25.15
C TYR A 212 31.75 2.85 -24.97
N LEU A 213 31.76 3.83 -24.06
CA LEU A 213 32.93 4.67 -23.80
C LEU A 213 34.11 3.89 -23.22
N VAL A 214 33.84 2.95 -22.30
CA VAL A 214 34.87 2.12 -21.67
C VAL A 214 35.47 1.15 -22.70
N VAL A 215 34.64 0.42 -23.44
CA VAL A 215 35.12 -0.55 -24.45
C VAL A 215 35.90 0.17 -25.57
N SER A 216 35.37 1.26 -26.11
CA SER A 216 36.03 2.00 -27.21
C SER A 216 37.40 2.55 -26.80
N ARG A 217 37.52 3.15 -25.61
CA ARG A 217 38.79 3.77 -25.16
C ARG A 217 39.78 2.78 -24.54
N LEU A 218 39.32 1.81 -23.75
CA LEU A 218 40.23 0.90 -23.04
C LEU A 218 40.56 -0.39 -23.79
N VAL A 219 39.72 -0.83 -24.73
CA VAL A 219 39.92 -2.07 -25.47
C VAL A 219 40.20 -1.79 -26.95
N THR A 220 39.27 -1.12 -27.64
CA THR A 220 39.36 -0.95 -29.10
C THR A 220 40.53 -0.08 -29.53
N THR A 221 40.77 1.04 -28.84
CA THR A 221 41.87 1.96 -29.15
C THR A 221 43.26 1.33 -29.00
N PRO A 222 43.61 0.66 -27.88
CA PRO A 222 44.92 0.01 -27.75
C PRO A 222 45.08 -1.22 -28.65
N LEU A 223 44.03 -2.02 -28.89
CA LEU A 223 44.10 -3.11 -29.86
C LEU A 223 44.36 -2.59 -31.28
N SER A 224 43.62 -1.58 -31.73
CA SER A 224 43.84 -0.97 -33.06
C SER A 224 45.26 -0.43 -33.22
N ARG A 225 45.82 0.20 -32.18
CA ARG A 225 47.23 0.65 -32.19
C ARG A 225 48.21 -0.51 -32.31
N LEU A 226 47.96 -1.64 -31.65
CA LEU A 226 48.78 -2.84 -31.77
C LEU A 226 48.68 -3.43 -33.17
N THR A 227 47.47 -3.56 -33.73
CA THR A 227 47.26 -4.08 -35.09
C THR A 227 47.96 -3.23 -36.14
N HIS A 228 47.81 -1.90 -36.09
CA HIS A 228 48.51 -0.99 -37.00
C HIS A 228 50.04 -1.02 -36.83
N THR A 229 50.53 -1.22 -35.61
CA THR A 229 51.98 -1.35 -35.35
C THR A 229 52.52 -2.64 -35.97
N VAL A 230 51.79 -3.75 -35.82
CA VAL A 230 52.16 -5.05 -36.41
C VAL A 230 52.08 -5.00 -37.94
N GLU A 231 51.06 -4.35 -38.50
CA GLU A 231 50.89 -4.19 -39.93
C GLU A 231 51.98 -3.32 -40.56
N ARG A 232 52.36 -2.21 -39.91
CA ARG A 232 53.51 -1.39 -40.34
C ARG A 232 54.84 -2.15 -40.25
N LEU A 233 55.02 -2.96 -39.20
CA LEU A 233 56.21 -3.80 -39.06
C LEU A 233 56.25 -4.90 -40.14
N ALA A 234 55.10 -5.50 -40.47
CA ALA A 234 54.96 -6.49 -41.54
C ALA A 234 55.22 -5.89 -42.93
N ASN A 235 54.85 -4.62 -43.14
CA ASN A 235 55.11 -3.86 -44.36
C ASN A 235 56.55 -3.27 -44.44
N GLY A 236 57.45 -3.67 -43.53
CA GLY A 236 58.87 -3.34 -43.60
C GLY A 236 59.25 -1.97 -43.03
N ASP A 237 58.32 -1.26 -42.36
CA ASP A 237 58.61 0.00 -41.70
C ASP A 237 59.21 -0.24 -40.31
N VAL A 238 60.53 -0.18 -40.22
CA VAL A 238 61.30 -0.39 -38.99
C VAL A 238 61.41 0.85 -38.10
N THR A 239 60.80 1.98 -38.51
CA THR A 239 60.81 3.23 -37.72
C THR A 239 59.74 3.27 -36.62
N VAL A 240 58.96 2.19 -36.46
CA VAL A 240 57.88 2.13 -35.47
C VAL A 240 58.44 2.14 -34.04
N ASP A 241 58.05 3.16 -33.28
CA ASP A 241 58.46 3.36 -31.90
C ASP A 241 58.07 2.14 -31.04
N ARG A 242 59.07 1.51 -30.43
CA ARG A 242 58.88 0.25 -29.70
C ARG A 242 58.01 0.51 -28.48
N PRO A 243 56.98 -0.31 -28.20
CA PRO A 243 56.19 -0.19 -26.99
C PRO A 243 57.11 -0.23 -25.76
N ARG A 244 57.09 0.85 -24.97
CA ARG A 244 57.85 0.98 -23.70
C ARG A 244 57.43 -0.14 -22.76
N GLY A 245 58.21 -1.23 -22.72
CA GLY A 245 57.94 -2.38 -21.86
C GLY A 245 58.92 -3.55 -21.98
N TYR A 246 59.74 -3.64 -23.02
CA TYR A 246 60.73 -4.71 -23.16
C TYR A 246 62.15 -4.23 -22.78
N THR A 247 62.50 -4.32 -21.50
CA THR A 247 63.90 -4.27 -21.07
C THR A 247 64.60 -5.58 -21.46
N ARG A 248 65.32 -5.56 -22.58
CA ARG A 248 66.20 -6.67 -23.00
C ARG A 248 67.40 -6.73 -22.05
N ARG A 249 67.36 -7.67 -21.10
CA ARG A 249 68.47 -7.99 -20.18
C ARG A 249 69.67 -8.45 -21.02
N ARG A 250 70.71 -7.61 -21.11
CA ARG A 250 72.02 -7.96 -21.70
C ARG A 250 72.70 -8.95 -20.75
N ASN A 251 72.87 -10.19 -21.16
CA ASN A 251 73.85 -11.10 -20.55
C ASN A 251 74.99 -11.31 -21.54
N ARG A 252 76.14 -10.71 -21.23
CA ARG A 252 77.47 -11.12 -21.71
C ARG A 252 78.22 -11.58 -20.46
N PRO A 253 78.93 -12.72 -20.53
CA PRO A 253 80.28 -12.68 -19.98
C PRO A 253 81.29 -13.37 -20.89
N ASP A 254 82.50 -12.82 -20.80
CA ASP A 254 83.71 -13.18 -21.51
C ASP A 254 84.20 -14.59 -21.18
N ARG A 255 84.89 -15.22 -22.15
CA ARG A 255 86.00 -16.14 -21.85
C ARG A 255 87.17 -15.89 -22.82
N PRO A 256 88.41 -15.82 -22.31
CA PRO A 256 89.60 -15.58 -23.11
C PRO A 256 90.11 -16.86 -23.78
N ARG A 257 90.86 -16.65 -24.86
CA ARG A 257 91.55 -17.63 -25.72
C ARG A 257 92.78 -18.23 -25.03
N PRO A 258 93.35 -19.29 -25.61
CA PRO A 258 94.74 -19.28 -26.03
C PRO A 258 94.86 -18.94 -27.52
#